data_AF-A0A1H5BNT2-F1
#
_entry.id   AF-A0A1H5BNT2-F1
#
_cell.length_a   1.000
_cell.length_b   1.000
_cell.length_c   1.000
_cell.angle_alpha   90.00
_cell.angle_beta   90.00
_cell.angle_gamma   90.00
#
_symmetry.space_group_name_H-M   'P 1'
#
loop_
_entity.id
_entity.type
_entity.pdbx_description
1 polymer ?
#
loop_
_entity_poly.entity_id
_entity_poly.type
_entity_poly.pdbx_seq_one_letter_code
_entity_poly.pdbx_strand_id
1 'polypeptide(L)'
;MSDLVTARLVLHPMTVGEAERVVAGEPGGGDRWAPEYPTGGDVFAAGRFLGICADTGDPQPFGTYEIRRREDGLAIGGLGFHAPVDPNGGVTIGYGIVPSAQRQGYASEALRALLEFARAQGVTCVKGDADHDNIASHRVMTAAGMRPAGQDERVRYFEISWADATPMSELSWYGVRCVFRHRELGVYEERLTLWRARSPDEAIGRGELEAREYCADLDGVEYAGFSEAYRMCGEPGEGAEVFSLMRESGLPAGEYVGRFFATGAERTGS
;
A
#
# COMPACT_ATOMS: atom_id res chain seq x y z
N MET A 1 -14.81 4.43 3.79
CA MET A 1 -14.19 3.75 2.63
C MET A 1 -15.28 3.26 1.69
N SER A 2 -15.02 3.14 0.37
CA SER A 2 -15.98 2.59 -0.60
C SER A 2 -15.86 1.08 -0.75
N ASP A 3 -16.92 0.44 -1.25
CA ASP A 3 -16.95 -0.99 -1.53
C ASP A 3 -15.89 -1.43 -2.54
N LEU A 4 -15.35 -2.65 -2.35
CA LEU A 4 -14.55 -3.33 -3.37
C LEU A 4 -15.47 -4.21 -4.21
N VAL A 5 -15.54 -3.95 -5.52
CA VAL A 5 -16.47 -4.64 -6.42
C VAL A 5 -15.72 -5.63 -7.30
N THR A 6 -16.21 -6.86 -7.36
CA THR A 6 -15.70 -7.92 -8.24
C THR A 6 -16.72 -8.26 -9.32
N ALA A 7 -16.48 -9.32 -10.09
CA ALA A 7 -17.43 -9.80 -11.08
C ALA A 7 -18.79 -10.15 -10.44
N ARG A 8 -18.78 -10.84 -9.31
CA ARG A 8 -19.98 -11.39 -8.66
C ARG A 8 -20.21 -10.90 -7.24
N LEU A 9 -19.26 -10.21 -6.62
CA LEU A 9 -19.28 -9.85 -5.21
C LEU A 9 -19.09 -8.34 -5.01
N VAL A 10 -19.55 -7.89 -3.85
CA VAL A 10 -19.27 -6.60 -3.25
C VAL A 10 -18.68 -6.88 -1.88
N LEU A 11 -17.45 -6.45 -1.63
CA LEU A 11 -16.81 -6.50 -0.32
C LEU A 11 -17.09 -5.17 0.36
N HIS A 12 -18.05 -5.18 1.27
CA HIS A 12 -18.55 -4.00 1.95
C HIS A 12 -17.76 -3.77 3.24
N PRO A 13 -17.05 -2.63 3.41
CA PRO A 13 -16.38 -2.31 4.67
C PRO A 13 -17.41 -2.28 5.80
N MET A 14 -17.21 -3.12 6.81
CA MET A 14 -18.16 -3.25 7.92
C MET A 14 -18.22 -1.95 8.72
N THR A 15 -19.43 -1.50 9.02
CA THR A 15 -19.69 -0.39 9.95
C THR A 15 -19.90 -0.89 11.37
N VAL A 16 -19.77 0.00 12.37
CA VAL A 16 -20.07 -0.33 13.79
C VAL A 16 -21.49 -0.89 13.94
N GLY A 17 -22.48 -0.24 13.33
CA GLY A 17 -23.88 -0.69 13.42
C GLY A 17 -24.12 -2.04 12.74
N GLU A 18 -23.42 -2.37 11.65
CA GLU A 18 -23.50 -3.70 11.04
C GLU A 18 -22.82 -4.76 11.91
N ALA A 19 -21.67 -4.46 12.48
CA ALA A 19 -20.96 -5.36 13.37
C ALA A 19 -21.79 -5.69 14.63
N GLU A 20 -22.46 -4.70 15.22
CA GLU A 20 -23.40 -4.90 16.34
C GLU A 20 -24.52 -5.88 15.98
N ARG A 21 -25.09 -5.74 14.77
CA ARG A 21 -26.14 -6.63 14.27
C ARG A 21 -25.62 -8.04 14.02
N VAL A 22 -24.45 -8.18 13.41
CA VAL A 22 -23.78 -9.48 13.22
C VAL A 22 -23.52 -10.17 14.56
N VAL A 23 -23.04 -9.44 15.57
CA VAL A 23 -22.82 -9.99 16.92
C VAL A 23 -24.13 -10.40 17.60
N ALA A 24 -25.20 -9.61 17.43
CA ALA A 24 -26.53 -9.94 17.93
C ALA A 24 -27.18 -11.12 17.18
N GLY A 25 -26.75 -11.39 15.95
CA GLY A 25 -27.41 -12.34 15.05
C GLY A 25 -28.77 -11.86 14.54
N GLU A 26 -29.00 -10.54 14.57
CA GLU A 26 -30.29 -9.93 14.21
C GLU A 26 -30.10 -8.96 13.02
N PRO A 27 -30.60 -9.30 11.81
CA PRO A 27 -30.47 -8.43 10.65
C PRO A 27 -31.33 -7.17 10.80
N GLY A 28 -30.80 -6.04 10.33
CA GLY A 28 -31.55 -4.79 10.21
C GLY A 28 -32.53 -4.83 9.03
N GLY A 29 -33.46 -3.86 8.97
CA GLY A 29 -34.53 -3.85 7.96
C GLY A 29 -34.06 -3.75 6.50
N GLY A 30 -32.81 -3.36 6.26
CA GLY A 30 -32.18 -3.35 4.92
C GLY A 30 -31.20 -4.50 4.66
N ASP A 31 -30.87 -5.28 5.69
CA ASP A 31 -29.87 -6.34 5.56
C ASP A 31 -30.49 -7.56 4.88
N ARG A 32 -29.72 -8.16 3.99
CA ARG A 32 -30.09 -9.38 3.29
C ARG A 32 -29.08 -10.44 3.66
N TRP A 33 -29.39 -11.26 4.65
CA TRP A 33 -28.49 -12.34 5.07
C TRP A 33 -28.87 -13.64 4.38
N ALA A 34 -27.87 -14.34 3.84
CA ALA A 34 -28.06 -15.69 3.35
C ALA A 34 -28.43 -16.64 4.51
N PRO A 35 -29.07 -17.77 4.21
CA PRO A 35 -29.23 -18.83 5.21
C PRO A 35 -27.87 -19.15 5.85
N GLU A 36 -27.86 -19.32 7.17
CA GLU A 36 -26.66 -19.65 7.97
C GLU A 36 -25.68 -18.49 8.18
N TYR A 37 -25.98 -17.28 7.71
CA TYR A 37 -25.25 -16.07 8.09
C TYR A 37 -25.90 -15.40 9.32
N PRO A 38 -25.11 -14.91 10.29
CA PRO A 38 -23.66 -15.03 10.41
C PRO A 38 -23.22 -16.41 10.92
N THR A 39 -22.05 -16.86 10.49
CA THR A 39 -21.38 -18.01 11.11
C THR A 39 -20.65 -17.59 12.38
N GLY A 40 -20.20 -18.55 13.20
CA GLY A 40 -19.37 -18.24 14.38
C GLY A 40 -18.10 -17.46 14.05
N GLY A 41 -17.53 -17.65 12.86
CA GLY A 41 -16.38 -16.87 12.39
C GLY A 41 -16.72 -15.41 12.09
N ASP A 42 -17.90 -15.15 11.52
CA ASP A 42 -18.40 -13.80 11.25
C ASP A 42 -18.69 -13.05 12.55
N VAL A 43 -19.33 -13.72 13.52
CA VAL A 43 -19.58 -13.17 14.87
C VAL A 43 -18.27 -12.83 15.57
N PHE A 44 -17.28 -13.73 15.51
CA PHE A 44 -15.95 -13.49 16.09
C PHE A 44 -15.25 -12.29 15.44
N ALA A 45 -15.28 -12.20 14.11
CA ALA A 45 -14.69 -11.09 13.37
C ALA A 45 -15.36 -9.75 13.69
N ALA A 46 -16.70 -9.71 13.74
CA ALA A 46 -17.46 -8.51 14.08
C ALA A 46 -17.20 -8.06 15.53
N GLY A 47 -17.13 -9.00 16.49
CA GLY A 47 -16.77 -8.67 17.87
C GLY A 47 -15.37 -8.07 18.00
N ARG A 48 -14.39 -8.62 17.26
CA ARG A 48 -13.04 -8.04 17.19
C ARG A 48 -13.03 -6.65 16.56
N PHE A 49 -13.80 -6.45 15.49
CA PHE A 49 -13.94 -5.14 14.84
C PHE A 49 -14.50 -4.09 15.80
N LEU A 50 -15.53 -4.41 16.58
CA LEU A 50 -16.08 -3.51 17.60
C LEU A 50 -15.06 -3.15 18.68
N GLY A 51 -14.29 -4.13 19.16
CA GLY A 51 -13.21 -3.88 20.12
C GLY A 51 -12.17 -2.89 19.58
N ILE A 52 -11.71 -3.10 18.35
CA ILE A 52 -10.75 -2.20 17.70
C ILE A 52 -11.33 -0.79 17.51
N CYS A 53 -12.60 -0.69 17.10
CA CYS A 53 -13.28 0.61 16.97
C CYS A 53 -13.33 1.38 18.30
N ALA A 54 -13.60 0.67 19.40
CA ALA A 54 -13.63 1.27 20.73
C ALA A 54 -12.24 1.73 21.21
N ASP A 55 -11.20 0.95 20.90
CA ASP A 55 -9.84 1.19 21.41
C ASP A 55 -9.07 2.22 20.57
N THR A 56 -9.16 2.13 19.24
CA THR A 56 -8.29 2.88 18.31
C THR A 56 -9.06 3.64 17.23
N GLY A 57 -10.38 3.51 17.16
CA GLY A 57 -11.21 4.06 16.08
C GLY A 57 -11.31 3.14 14.86
N ASP A 58 -11.86 3.67 13.76
CA ASP A 58 -12.16 2.92 12.55
C ASP A 58 -10.91 2.23 11.95
N PRO A 59 -10.83 0.88 11.91
CA PRO A 59 -9.66 0.17 11.40
C PRO A 59 -9.60 0.12 9.87
N GLN A 60 -10.58 0.65 9.16
CA GLN A 60 -10.54 0.65 7.70
C GLN A 60 -9.35 1.48 7.18
N PRO A 61 -8.65 1.01 6.13
CA PRO A 61 -9.04 -0.09 5.23
C PRO A 61 -8.59 -1.49 5.68
N PHE A 62 -7.90 -1.62 6.80
CA PHE A 62 -7.38 -2.90 7.32
C PHE A 62 -8.34 -3.55 8.33
N GLY A 63 -9.64 -3.41 8.10
CA GLY A 63 -10.71 -3.94 8.95
C GLY A 63 -11.41 -5.16 8.37
N THR A 64 -12.63 -5.40 8.87
CA THR A 64 -13.52 -6.47 8.43
C THR A 64 -14.43 -5.99 7.30
N TYR A 65 -14.73 -6.88 6.36
CA TYR A 65 -15.62 -6.68 5.23
C TYR A 65 -16.70 -7.76 5.23
N GLU A 66 -17.93 -7.35 4.97
CA GLU A 66 -19.02 -8.28 4.64
C GLU A 66 -18.96 -8.63 3.15
N ILE A 67 -19.09 -9.92 2.82
CA ILE A 67 -19.14 -10.41 1.45
C ILE A 67 -20.59 -10.45 1.00
N ARG A 68 -20.99 -9.54 0.12
CA ARG A 68 -22.33 -9.49 -0.47
C ARG A 68 -22.29 -10.00 -1.90
N ARG A 69 -23.25 -10.84 -2.28
CA ARG A 69 -23.47 -11.20 -3.69
C ARG A 69 -24.02 -10.01 -4.44
N ARG A 70 -23.44 -9.72 -5.60
CA ARG A 70 -23.80 -8.55 -6.41
C ARG A 70 -25.19 -8.65 -7.02
N GLU A 71 -25.64 -9.86 -7.35
CA GLU A 71 -26.91 -10.09 -8.07
C GLU A 71 -28.14 -9.75 -7.22
N ASP A 72 -28.10 -9.99 -5.92
CA ASP A 72 -29.26 -9.89 -5.02
C ASP A 72 -28.97 -9.18 -3.69
N GLY A 73 -27.71 -8.82 -3.44
CA GLY A 73 -27.25 -8.14 -2.23
C GLY A 73 -27.12 -9.05 -1.02
N LEU A 74 -27.23 -10.38 -1.17
CA LEU A 74 -27.18 -11.30 -0.03
C LEU A 74 -25.77 -11.38 0.56
N ALA A 75 -25.64 -11.09 1.86
CA ALA A 75 -24.45 -11.34 2.67
C ALA A 75 -24.25 -12.85 2.81
N ILE A 76 -23.11 -13.34 2.34
CA ILE A 76 -22.77 -14.78 2.27
C ILE A 76 -21.54 -15.13 3.10
N GLY A 77 -21.01 -14.20 3.89
CA GLY A 77 -19.82 -14.42 4.70
C GLY A 77 -19.06 -13.12 4.95
N GLY A 78 -17.84 -13.27 5.45
CA GLY A 78 -16.95 -12.16 5.77
C GLY A 78 -15.51 -12.47 5.36
N LEU A 79 -14.74 -11.40 5.16
CA LEU A 79 -13.29 -11.46 5.07
C LEU A 79 -12.67 -10.20 5.65
N GLY A 80 -11.39 -10.25 5.98
CA GLY A 80 -10.69 -9.03 6.37
C GLY A 80 -9.34 -9.30 6.97
N PHE A 81 -8.75 -8.24 7.49
CA PHE A 81 -7.45 -8.26 8.12
C PHE A 81 -7.62 -8.45 9.63
N HIS A 82 -6.80 -9.32 10.22
CA HIS A 82 -6.83 -9.64 11.64
C HIS A 82 -6.13 -8.60 12.50
N ALA A 83 -5.25 -7.81 11.92
CA ALA A 83 -4.46 -6.78 12.60
C ALA A 83 -4.01 -5.73 11.57
N PRO A 84 -3.61 -4.54 12.03
CA PRO A 84 -2.90 -3.58 11.21
C PRO A 84 -1.63 -4.19 10.58
N VAL A 85 -1.11 -3.50 9.57
CA VAL A 85 0.16 -3.86 8.94
C VAL A 85 1.28 -3.92 9.99
N ASP A 86 1.96 -5.06 10.06
CA ASP A 86 3.09 -5.27 10.95
C ASP A 86 4.30 -4.42 10.52
N PRO A 87 5.32 -4.21 11.38
CA PRO A 87 6.49 -3.39 11.05
C PRO A 87 7.29 -3.87 9.82
N ASN A 88 7.09 -5.11 9.38
CA ASN A 88 7.72 -5.69 8.20
C ASN A 88 6.81 -5.61 6.96
N GLY A 89 5.70 -4.85 7.03
CA GLY A 89 4.77 -4.65 5.93
C GLY A 89 3.77 -5.81 5.76
N GLY A 90 3.72 -6.74 6.70
CA GLY A 90 2.89 -7.94 6.64
C GLY A 90 1.50 -7.77 7.26
N VAL A 91 0.50 -8.49 6.77
CA VAL A 91 -0.83 -8.61 7.39
C VAL A 91 -1.29 -10.05 7.41
N THR A 92 -2.11 -10.42 8.39
CA THR A 92 -2.80 -11.72 8.42
C THR A 92 -4.26 -11.53 8.03
N ILE A 93 -4.77 -12.38 7.13
CA ILE A 93 -6.16 -12.36 6.68
C ILE A 93 -6.94 -13.57 7.19
N GLY A 94 -8.25 -13.39 7.30
CA GLY A 94 -9.22 -14.44 7.52
C GLY A 94 -10.42 -14.27 6.59
N TYR A 95 -11.10 -15.37 6.29
CA TYR A 95 -12.31 -15.36 5.48
C TYR A 95 -13.21 -16.54 5.82
N GLY A 96 -14.50 -16.39 5.56
CA GLY A 96 -15.53 -17.41 5.73
C GLY A 96 -16.66 -17.22 4.73
N ILE A 97 -17.26 -18.32 4.29
CA ILE A 97 -18.45 -18.33 3.44
C ILE A 97 -19.46 -19.30 4.03
N VAL A 98 -20.72 -18.90 4.12
CA VAL A 98 -21.81 -19.75 4.62
C VAL A 98 -21.94 -21.03 3.80
N PRO A 99 -22.31 -22.17 4.42
CA PRO A 99 -22.38 -23.47 3.72
C PRO A 99 -23.21 -23.42 2.43
N SER A 100 -24.35 -22.73 2.45
CA SER A 100 -25.23 -22.54 1.28
C SER A 100 -24.56 -21.86 0.06
N ALA A 101 -23.49 -21.08 0.27
CA ALA A 101 -22.76 -20.36 -0.78
C ALA A 101 -21.38 -20.94 -1.10
N GLN A 102 -20.97 -22.03 -0.44
CA GLN A 102 -19.67 -22.67 -0.69
C GLN A 102 -19.62 -23.38 -2.05
N ARG A 103 -18.39 -23.73 -2.48
CA ARG A 103 -18.09 -24.46 -3.74
C ARG A 103 -18.51 -23.74 -5.04
N GLN A 104 -18.81 -22.45 -4.98
CA GLN A 104 -19.12 -21.59 -6.14
C GLN A 104 -17.96 -20.65 -6.53
N GLY A 105 -16.82 -20.76 -5.83
CA GLY A 105 -15.62 -19.95 -6.06
C GLY A 105 -15.65 -18.55 -5.43
N TYR A 106 -16.68 -18.21 -4.65
CA TYR A 106 -16.79 -16.89 -4.02
C TYR A 106 -15.63 -16.57 -3.07
N ALA A 107 -15.22 -17.52 -2.22
CA ALA A 107 -14.11 -17.30 -1.30
C ALA A 107 -12.80 -16.93 -2.02
N SER A 108 -12.44 -17.65 -3.09
CA SER A 108 -11.23 -17.37 -3.88
C SER A 108 -11.33 -16.05 -4.67
N GLU A 109 -12.52 -15.67 -5.13
CA GLU A 109 -12.76 -14.38 -5.78
C GLU A 109 -12.61 -13.23 -4.79
N ALA A 110 -13.27 -13.31 -3.63
CA ALA A 110 -13.18 -12.32 -2.57
C ALA A 110 -11.73 -12.16 -2.08
N LEU A 111 -11.05 -13.28 -1.81
CA LEU A 111 -9.67 -13.27 -1.35
C LEU A 111 -8.73 -12.64 -2.40
N ARG A 112 -8.89 -12.96 -3.69
CA ARG A 112 -8.06 -12.33 -4.74
C ARG A 112 -8.24 -10.82 -4.78
N ALA A 113 -9.49 -10.34 -4.71
CA ALA A 113 -9.77 -8.91 -4.67
C ALA A 113 -9.17 -8.22 -3.42
N LEU A 114 -9.24 -8.88 -2.25
CA LEU A 114 -8.62 -8.36 -1.03
C LEU A 114 -7.08 -8.32 -1.13
N LEU A 115 -6.46 -9.34 -1.74
CA LEU A 115 -5.01 -9.39 -1.96
C LEU A 115 -4.55 -8.30 -2.93
N GLU A 116 -5.28 -8.08 -4.02
CA GLU A 116 -5.02 -6.98 -4.97
C GLU A 116 -5.15 -5.62 -4.28
N PHE A 117 -6.18 -5.45 -3.45
CA PHE A 117 -6.37 -4.25 -2.64
C PHE A 117 -5.22 -4.04 -1.65
N ALA A 118 -4.84 -5.07 -0.89
CA ALA A 118 -3.74 -5.00 0.08
C ALA A 118 -2.43 -4.57 -0.61
N ARG A 119 -2.12 -5.17 -1.77
CA ARG A 119 -0.97 -4.79 -2.58
C ARG A 119 -1.03 -3.32 -3.00
N ALA A 120 -2.20 -2.84 -3.44
CA ALA A 120 -2.38 -1.44 -3.83
C ALA A 120 -2.23 -0.47 -2.64
N GLN A 121 -2.49 -0.92 -1.41
CA GLN A 121 -2.23 -0.17 -0.18
C GLN A 121 -0.78 -0.28 0.33
N GLY A 122 0.12 -0.92 -0.44
CA GLY A 122 1.54 -1.03 -0.08
C GLY A 122 1.89 -2.17 0.87
N VAL A 123 0.97 -3.11 1.11
CA VAL A 123 1.27 -4.34 1.87
C VAL A 123 2.30 -5.17 1.10
N THR A 124 3.29 -5.68 1.82
CA THR A 124 4.44 -6.42 1.25
C THR A 124 4.21 -7.92 1.25
N CYS A 125 3.50 -8.40 2.28
CA CYS A 125 3.20 -9.80 2.50
C CYS A 125 1.82 -9.97 3.12
N VAL A 126 1.04 -10.91 2.60
CA VAL A 126 -0.21 -11.35 3.24
C VAL A 126 -0.05 -12.79 3.68
N LYS A 127 -0.41 -13.06 4.93
CA LYS A 127 -0.36 -14.38 5.57
C LYS A 127 -1.76 -14.87 5.88
N GLY A 128 -1.94 -16.18 5.89
CA GLY A 128 -3.15 -16.84 6.35
C GLY A 128 -2.81 -18.22 6.87
N ASP A 129 -3.67 -18.76 7.72
CA ASP A 129 -3.54 -20.13 8.21
C ASP A 129 -4.89 -20.83 8.21
N ALA A 130 -4.84 -22.16 8.22
CA ALA A 130 -6.01 -23.00 8.39
C ALA A 130 -5.60 -24.32 9.05
N ASP A 131 -6.50 -24.93 9.81
CA ASP A 131 -6.30 -26.25 10.40
C ASP A 131 -6.00 -27.30 9.32
N HIS A 132 -5.21 -28.32 9.64
CA HIS A 132 -4.72 -29.31 8.68
C HIS A 132 -5.82 -30.03 7.88
N ASP A 133 -6.98 -30.24 8.48
CA ASP A 133 -8.14 -30.90 7.89
C ASP A 133 -9.03 -29.95 7.07
N ASN A 134 -8.80 -28.63 7.16
CA ASN A 134 -9.52 -27.61 6.40
C ASN A 134 -8.98 -27.49 4.97
N ILE A 135 -9.08 -28.58 4.22
CA ILE A 135 -8.65 -28.71 2.83
C ILE A 135 -9.36 -27.69 1.92
N ALA A 136 -10.58 -27.28 2.27
CA ALA A 136 -11.32 -26.26 1.54
C ALA A 136 -10.57 -24.91 1.57
N SER A 137 -10.11 -24.47 2.74
CA SER A 137 -9.38 -23.21 2.89
C SER A 137 -7.99 -23.27 2.25
N HIS A 138 -7.31 -24.42 2.32
CA HIS A 138 -6.05 -24.63 1.59
C HIS A 138 -6.22 -24.40 0.08
N ARG A 139 -7.28 -24.97 -0.50
CA ARG A 139 -7.61 -24.80 -1.92
C ARG A 139 -7.96 -23.36 -2.25
N VAL A 140 -8.70 -22.67 -1.36
CA VAL A 140 -9.05 -21.26 -1.56
C VAL A 140 -7.81 -20.37 -1.58
N MET A 141 -6.92 -20.48 -0.58
CA MET A 141 -5.68 -19.70 -0.51
C MET A 141 -4.79 -19.97 -1.72
N THR A 142 -4.61 -21.24 -2.09
CA THR A 142 -3.84 -21.63 -3.28
C THR A 142 -4.45 -21.04 -4.56
N ALA A 143 -5.77 -21.15 -4.72
CA ALA A 143 -6.47 -20.62 -5.89
C ALA A 143 -6.42 -19.09 -5.95
N ALA A 144 -6.34 -18.39 -4.82
CA ALA A 144 -6.15 -16.94 -4.76
C ALA A 144 -4.70 -16.50 -5.06
N GLY A 145 -3.76 -17.43 -5.17
CA GLY A 145 -2.35 -17.17 -5.51
C GLY A 145 -1.38 -17.23 -4.34
N MET A 146 -1.85 -17.56 -3.14
CA MET A 146 -0.98 -17.79 -1.99
C MET A 146 -0.26 -19.13 -2.09
N ARG A 147 0.93 -19.23 -1.53
CA ARG A 147 1.78 -20.42 -1.52
C ARG A 147 1.90 -20.97 -0.09
N PRO A 148 2.00 -22.30 0.10
CA PRO A 148 2.31 -22.86 1.40
C PRO A 148 3.66 -22.32 1.92
N ALA A 149 3.67 -21.82 3.16
CA ALA A 149 4.84 -21.19 3.79
C ALA A 149 5.42 -22.03 4.95
N GLY A 150 4.68 -23.05 5.40
CA GLY A 150 5.08 -23.89 6.52
C GLY A 150 3.86 -24.52 7.19
N GLN A 151 4.08 -25.16 8.33
CA GLN A 151 3.03 -25.70 9.17
C GLN A 151 3.54 -25.94 10.60
N ASP A 152 2.64 -25.97 11.57
CA ASP A 152 2.89 -26.47 12.93
C ASP A 152 1.99 -27.67 13.25
N GLU A 153 1.82 -28.01 14.53
CA GLU A 153 0.99 -29.14 14.97
C GLU A 153 -0.51 -28.94 14.66
N ARG A 154 -0.99 -27.70 14.56
CA ARG A 154 -2.41 -27.36 14.41
C ARG A 154 -2.76 -26.90 13.00
N VAL A 155 -1.94 -26.02 12.42
CA VAL A 155 -2.28 -25.31 11.18
C VAL A 155 -1.21 -25.41 10.10
N ARG A 156 -1.65 -25.22 8.86
CA ARG A 156 -0.79 -24.95 7.71
C ARG A 156 -0.80 -23.46 7.39
N TYR A 157 0.40 -22.92 7.19
CA TYR A 157 0.61 -21.52 6.86
C TYR A 157 0.66 -21.32 5.35
N PHE A 158 0.07 -20.21 4.89
CA PHE A 158 0.09 -19.74 3.52
C PHE A 158 0.51 -18.28 3.48
N GLU A 159 1.25 -17.91 2.45
CA GLU A 159 1.64 -16.52 2.22
C GLU A 159 1.62 -16.15 0.75
N ILE A 160 1.45 -14.86 0.49
CA ILE A 160 1.84 -14.26 -0.77
C ILE A 160 2.70 -13.04 -0.44
N SER A 161 3.89 -13.00 -1.02
CA SER A 161 4.79 -11.87 -0.93
C SER A 161 4.92 -11.24 -2.32
N TRP A 162 4.86 -9.91 -2.34
CA TRP A 162 5.21 -9.15 -3.53
C TRP A 162 6.61 -8.61 -3.27
N ALA A 163 7.62 -9.30 -3.80
CA ALA A 163 9.04 -8.98 -3.61
C ALA A 163 9.43 -7.56 -4.07
N ASP A 164 8.53 -6.85 -4.76
CA ASP A 164 8.68 -5.44 -5.14
C ASP A 164 8.16 -4.44 -4.11
N ALA A 165 7.41 -4.90 -3.10
CA ALA A 165 6.99 -4.09 -1.97
C ALA A 165 7.97 -4.37 -0.83
N THR A 166 9.08 -3.63 -0.82
CA THR A 166 10.03 -3.65 0.30
C THR A 166 9.43 -2.84 1.45
N PRO A 167 9.43 -3.35 2.69
CA PRO A 167 8.85 -2.62 3.82
C PRO A 167 9.50 -1.24 3.96
N MET A 168 8.68 -0.25 4.34
CA MET A 168 9.11 1.15 4.48
C MET A 168 10.35 1.29 5.37
N SER A 169 10.57 0.37 6.32
CA SER A 169 11.72 0.31 7.22
C SER A 169 13.08 0.09 6.55
N GLU A 170 13.14 -0.42 5.31
CA GLU A 170 14.39 -0.59 4.55
C GLU A 170 14.61 0.50 3.47
N LEU A 171 13.68 1.44 3.33
CA LEU A 171 13.84 2.56 2.40
C LEU A 171 14.70 3.66 3.04
N SER A 172 15.71 4.12 2.31
CA SER A 172 16.43 5.34 2.65
C SER A 172 15.81 6.53 1.92
N TRP A 173 15.94 7.71 2.51
CA TRP A 173 15.64 8.95 1.83
C TRP A 173 16.78 9.33 0.90
N TYR A 174 16.43 9.79 -0.30
CA TYR A 174 17.37 10.29 -1.28
C TYR A 174 16.90 11.64 -1.79
N GLY A 175 17.82 12.61 -1.86
CA GLY A 175 17.65 13.80 -2.69
C GLY A 175 18.13 13.49 -4.10
N VAL A 176 17.32 13.78 -5.11
CA VAL A 176 17.70 13.63 -6.52
C VAL A 176 17.71 14.99 -7.16
N ARG A 177 18.88 15.39 -7.66
CA ARG A 177 19.11 16.64 -8.37
C ARG A 177 19.03 16.40 -9.87
N CYS A 178 18.13 17.11 -10.55
CA CYS A 178 17.98 17.07 -12.00
C CYS A 178 18.24 18.46 -12.61
N VAL A 179 18.78 18.50 -13.82
CA VAL A 179 19.06 19.75 -14.55
C VAL A 179 18.12 19.90 -15.74
N PHE A 180 17.57 21.09 -15.91
CA PHE A 180 16.63 21.44 -16.97
C PHE A 180 17.16 22.66 -17.73
N ARG A 181 16.82 22.77 -19.01
CA ARG A 181 17.10 23.94 -19.81
C ARG A 181 15.80 24.62 -20.21
N HIS A 182 15.68 25.89 -19.86
CA HIS A 182 14.58 26.77 -20.27
C HIS A 182 15.00 27.54 -21.51
N ARG A 183 14.58 27.09 -22.69
CA ARG A 183 15.05 27.64 -23.97
C ARG A 183 14.66 29.11 -24.16
N GLU A 184 13.44 29.47 -23.79
CA GLU A 184 12.94 30.85 -23.95
C GLU A 184 13.60 31.82 -22.97
N LEU A 185 13.84 31.38 -21.74
CA LEU A 185 14.46 32.19 -20.70
C LEU A 185 16.00 32.24 -20.81
N GLY A 186 16.59 31.33 -21.58
CA GLY A 186 18.03 31.20 -21.76
C GLY A 186 18.78 30.77 -20.49
N VAL A 187 18.12 30.04 -19.58
CA VAL A 187 18.69 29.63 -18.29
C VAL A 187 18.65 28.11 -18.11
N TYR A 188 19.49 27.61 -17.20
CA TYR A 188 19.40 26.27 -16.66
C TYR A 188 18.78 26.32 -15.26
N GLU A 189 17.95 25.33 -14.96
CA GLU A 189 17.35 25.14 -13.65
C GLU A 189 17.89 23.85 -13.02
N GLU A 190 18.36 23.93 -11.78
CA GLU A 190 18.68 22.77 -10.95
C GLU A 190 17.52 22.54 -9.98
N ARG A 191 16.78 21.43 -10.13
CA ARG A 191 15.70 21.06 -9.19
C ARG A 191 16.14 19.88 -8.34
N LEU A 192 15.80 19.94 -7.05
CA LEU A 192 16.01 18.86 -6.10
C LEU A 192 14.67 18.29 -5.64
N THR A 193 14.51 16.97 -5.72
CA THR A 193 13.32 16.25 -5.27
C THR A 193 13.69 15.20 -4.23
N LEU A 194 12.80 14.93 -3.27
CA LEU A 194 13.01 13.92 -2.24
C LEU A 194 12.25 12.64 -2.57
N TRP A 195 12.94 11.51 -2.46
CA TRP A 195 12.39 10.19 -2.77
C TRP A 195 12.73 9.21 -1.67
N ARG A 196 11.76 8.36 -1.31
CA ARG A 196 12.04 7.10 -0.63
C ARG A 196 12.37 6.04 -1.67
N ALA A 197 13.54 5.42 -1.56
CA ALA A 197 14.01 4.39 -2.47
C ALA A 197 14.91 3.38 -1.75
N ARG A 198 15.16 2.24 -2.39
CA ARG A 198 16.02 1.16 -1.88
C ARG A 198 17.48 1.38 -2.25
N SER A 199 17.73 2.02 -3.39
CA SER A 199 19.07 2.31 -3.90
C SER A 199 19.15 3.71 -4.52
N PRO A 200 20.36 4.25 -4.73
CA PRO A 200 20.56 5.46 -5.51
C PRO A 200 19.98 5.34 -6.92
N ASP A 201 20.15 4.21 -7.60
CA ASP A 201 19.67 4.00 -8.98
C ASP A 201 18.14 4.04 -9.07
N GLU A 202 17.43 3.48 -8.08
CA GLU A 202 15.97 3.57 -8.03
C GLU A 202 15.51 5.01 -7.78
N ALA A 203 16.18 5.73 -6.88
CA ALA A 203 15.90 7.15 -6.66
C ALA A 203 16.11 7.95 -7.95
N ILE A 204 17.22 7.73 -8.66
CA ILE A 204 17.52 8.35 -9.96
C ILE A 204 16.40 8.06 -10.95
N GLY A 205 16.03 6.79 -11.15
CA GLY A 205 14.99 6.42 -12.12
C GLY A 205 13.65 7.12 -11.84
N ARG A 206 13.30 7.32 -10.56
CA ARG A 206 12.11 8.08 -10.16
C ARG A 206 12.24 9.58 -10.38
N GLY A 207 13.38 10.17 -10.02
CA GLY A 207 13.66 11.58 -10.27
C GLY A 207 13.72 11.93 -11.75
N GLU A 208 14.24 11.04 -12.60
CA GLU A 208 14.24 11.21 -14.06
C GLU A 208 12.85 11.03 -14.68
N LEU A 209 11.98 10.23 -14.06
CA LEU A 209 10.59 10.14 -14.48
C LEU A 209 9.86 11.45 -14.15
N GLU A 210 9.96 11.96 -12.92
CA GLU A 210 9.39 13.26 -12.53
C GLU A 210 9.93 14.40 -13.40
N ALA A 211 11.24 14.40 -13.70
CA ALA A 211 11.83 15.40 -14.57
C ALA A 211 11.21 15.40 -15.98
N ARG A 212 10.91 14.23 -16.54
CA ARG A 212 10.26 14.12 -17.86
C ARG A 212 8.81 14.59 -17.81
N GLU A 213 8.09 14.26 -16.74
CA GLU A 213 6.71 14.73 -16.51
C GLU A 213 6.66 16.25 -16.34
N TYR A 214 7.57 16.84 -15.55
CA TYR A 214 7.69 18.28 -15.38
C TYR A 214 7.91 19.02 -16.71
N CYS A 215 8.76 18.48 -17.59
CA CYS A 215 8.97 19.08 -18.91
C CYS A 215 7.74 18.94 -19.83
N ALA A 216 6.95 17.87 -19.69
CA ALA A 216 5.81 17.62 -20.56
C ALA A 216 4.70 18.68 -20.38
N ASP A 217 4.62 19.28 -19.20
CA ASP A 217 3.63 20.30 -18.86
C ASP A 217 4.08 21.74 -19.14
N LEU A 218 5.32 21.94 -19.62
CA LEU A 218 5.93 23.25 -19.81
C LEU A 218 6.47 23.44 -21.24
N ASP A 219 6.00 24.49 -21.91
CA ASP A 219 6.53 24.86 -23.22
C ASP A 219 7.98 25.36 -23.11
N GLY A 220 8.85 24.86 -23.98
CA GLY A 220 10.23 25.34 -24.11
C GLY A 220 11.19 24.86 -23.01
N VAL A 221 10.78 23.93 -22.14
CA VAL A 221 11.62 23.33 -21.08
C VAL A 221 12.05 21.92 -21.49
N GLU A 222 13.35 21.61 -21.36
CA GLU A 222 13.89 20.28 -21.64
C GLU A 222 14.71 19.73 -20.46
N TYR A 223 14.54 18.46 -20.14
CA TYR A 223 15.41 17.75 -19.21
C TYR A 223 16.78 17.56 -19.87
N ALA A 224 17.86 18.00 -19.20
CA ALA A 224 19.20 18.01 -19.76
C ALA A 224 19.89 16.63 -19.74
N GLY A 225 19.23 15.58 -19.22
CA GLY A 225 19.80 14.23 -19.11
C GLY A 225 20.84 14.10 -17.99
N PHE A 226 20.79 14.99 -17.00
CA PHE A 226 21.65 14.92 -15.82
C PHE A 226 20.82 14.72 -14.57
N SER A 227 21.15 13.65 -13.83
CA SER A 227 20.61 13.32 -12.53
C SER A 227 21.72 12.91 -11.57
N GLU A 228 21.63 13.31 -10.31
CA GLU A 228 22.53 12.86 -9.25
C GLU A 228 21.72 12.56 -7.99
N ALA A 229 21.94 11.41 -7.37
CA ALA A 229 21.30 11.03 -6.12
C ALA A 229 22.26 11.20 -4.93
N TYR A 230 21.73 11.77 -3.85
CA TYR A 230 22.37 11.86 -2.55
C TYR A 230 21.52 11.10 -1.53
N ARG A 231 22.14 10.17 -0.77
CA ARG A 231 21.45 9.47 0.31
C ARG A 231 21.44 10.35 1.56
N MET A 232 20.25 10.64 2.10
CA MET A 232 20.10 11.37 3.35
C MET A 232 20.38 10.48 4.56
N CYS A 233 20.92 11.08 5.62
CA CYS A 233 21.08 10.41 6.92
C CYS A 233 19.80 10.54 7.74
N GLY A 234 18.90 9.55 7.62
CA GLY A 234 17.63 9.51 8.36
C GLY A 234 16.46 10.19 7.65
N GLU A 235 15.41 10.52 8.40
CA GLU A 235 14.20 11.17 7.87
C GLU A 235 14.42 12.67 7.62
N PRO A 236 13.80 13.25 6.57
CA PRO A 236 13.85 14.69 6.33
C PRO A 236 13.14 15.43 7.47
N GLY A 237 13.86 16.35 8.09
CA GLY A 237 13.41 17.19 9.19
C GLY A 237 14.19 18.50 9.25
N GLU A 238 13.94 19.31 10.28
CA GLU A 238 14.67 20.57 10.48
C GLU A 238 16.18 20.31 10.55
N GLY A 239 16.95 21.00 9.70
CA GLY A 239 18.40 20.84 9.61
C GLY A 239 18.89 19.59 8.87
N ALA A 240 17.99 18.79 8.28
CA ALA A 240 18.40 17.61 7.51
C ALA A 240 19.13 18.01 6.21
N GLU A 241 20.26 17.37 5.95
CA GLU A 241 21.01 17.55 4.71
C GLU A 241 20.31 16.81 3.56
N VAL A 242 19.76 17.57 2.61
CA VAL A 242 19.04 17.03 1.45
C VAL A 242 19.93 16.75 0.24
N PHE A 243 21.12 17.36 0.20
CA PHE A 243 22.10 17.24 -0.88
C PHE A 243 23.48 17.71 -0.43
N SER A 244 24.53 17.03 -0.88
CA SER A 244 25.92 17.42 -0.64
C SER A 244 26.79 17.11 -1.85
N LEU A 245 27.60 18.08 -2.29
CA LEU A 245 28.53 17.94 -3.40
C LEU A 245 29.93 18.40 -2.99
N MET A 246 30.89 17.48 -3.01
CA MET A 246 32.30 17.81 -2.87
C MET A 246 32.93 17.96 -4.26
N ARG A 247 33.70 19.02 -4.47
CA ARG A 247 34.40 19.30 -5.72
C ARG A 247 35.84 19.68 -5.44
N GLU A 248 36.77 19.00 -6.07
CA GLU A 248 38.18 19.41 -6.06
C GLU A 248 38.36 20.70 -6.87
N SER A 249 39.09 21.66 -6.31
CA SER A 249 39.38 22.92 -6.99
C SER A 249 40.68 23.53 -6.47
N GLY A 250 41.47 24.11 -7.39
CA GLY A 250 42.63 24.93 -7.05
C GLY A 250 42.30 26.42 -6.87
N LEU A 251 41.03 26.81 -6.99
CA LEU A 251 40.61 28.20 -6.90
C LEU A 251 40.59 28.67 -5.43
N PRO A 252 40.95 29.94 -5.15
CA PRO A 252 40.67 30.56 -3.86
C PRO A 252 39.16 30.58 -3.57
N ALA A 253 38.77 30.51 -2.30
CA ALA A 253 37.36 30.34 -1.89
C ALA A 253 36.39 31.36 -2.51
N GLY A 254 36.76 32.65 -2.54
CA GLY A 254 35.91 33.70 -3.12
C GLY A 254 35.72 33.55 -4.63
N GLU A 255 36.76 33.17 -5.35
CA GLU A 255 36.70 32.90 -6.79
C GLU A 255 35.89 31.64 -7.09
N TYR A 256 36.01 30.61 -6.25
CA TYR A 256 35.20 29.39 -6.35
C TYR A 256 33.70 29.70 -6.25
N VAL A 257 33.30 30.47 -5.23
CA VAL A 257 31.88 30.85 -5.03
C VAL A 257 31.38 31.70 -6.20
N GLY A 258 32.14 32.72 -6.61
CA GLY A 258 31.76 33.58 -7.74
C GLY A 258 31.68 32.83 -9.08
N ARG A 259 32.46 31.76 -9.24
CA ARG A 259 32.47 30.96 -10.47
C ARG A 259 31.28 29.99 -10.57
N PHE A 260 30.85 29.40 -9.46
CA PHE A 260 29.92 28.26 -9.50
C PHE A 260 28.54 28.53 -8.87
N PHE A 261 28.39 29.55 -8.04
CA PHE A 261 27.17 29.72 -7.22
C PHE A 261 26.64 31.15 -7.13
N ALA A 262 27.52 32.15 -7.08
CA ALA A 262 27.14 33.56 -6.95
C ALA A 262 27.70 34.35 -8.12
N THR A 263 27.37 33.91 -9.34
CA THR A 263 27.77 34.56 -10.59
C THR A 263 27.06 35.90 -10.80
N GLY A 264 25.95 36.13 -10.08
CA GLY A 264 25.09 37.31 -10.20
C GLY A 264 24.03 37.18 -11.29
N ALA A 265 23.93 36.02 -11.94
CA ALA A 265 22.96 35.71 -12.98
C ALA A 265 21.87 34.72 -12.52
N GLU A 266 21.97 34.21 -11.28
CA GLU A 266 21.03 33.24 -10.71
C GLU A 266 19.62 33.83 -10.55
N ARG A 267 18.60 33.00 -10.75
CA ARG A 267 17.19 33.34 -10.49
C ARG A 267 16.62 32.26 -9.57
N THR A 268 16.16 32.65 -8.39
CA THR A 268 15.44 31.74 -7.48
C THR A 268 13.95 31.93 -7.65
N GLY A 269 13.20 30.83 -7.82
CA GLY A 269 11.75 30.88 -7.96
C GLY A 269 11.06 31.51 -6.73
N SER A 270 9.97 32.21 -6.99
CA SER A 270 8.92 32.58 -6.03
C SER A 270 7.64 31.86 -6.40
#